data_AF-A0A8J7WV95-F1
#
_entry.id   AF-A0A8J7WV95-F1
#
_cell.length_a   1.000
_cell.length_b   1.000
_cell.length_c   1.000
_cell.angle_alpha   90.00
_cell.angle_beta   90.00
_cell.angle_gamma   90.00
#
_symmetry.space_group_name_H-M   'P 1'
#
loop_
_entity.id
_entity.type
_entity.pdbx_description
1 polymer ?
#
loop_
_entity_poly.entity_id
_entity_poly.type
_entity_poly.pdbx_seq_one_letter_code
_entity_poly.pdbx_strand_id
1 'polypeptide(L)' 'MSDQVRSMLDGLPAEAGVALQAFMAAVVFDPWSFAPAGSGNMPTVEFGPGGQGLVTFLIRDDEREVLITQVLWFG' A
#
# COMPACT_ATOMS: atom_id res chain seq x y z
N MET A 1 -1.16 -7.85 11.05
CA MET A 1 -1.42 -8.17 9.63
C MET A 1 -2.47 -9.26 9.58
N SER A 2 -3.59 -9.05 8.86
CA SER A 2 -4.64 -10.06 8.73
C SER A 2 -4.18 -11.22 7.83
N ASP A 3 -4.73 -12.41 8.02
CA ASP A 3 -4.38 -13.60 7.21
C ASP A 3 -4.74 -13.43 5.73
N GLN A 4 -5.76 -12.61 5.45
CA GLN A 4 -6.15 -12.26 4.08
C GLN A 4 -5.06 -11.44 3.37
N VAL A 5 -4.50 -10.42 4.01
CA VAL A 5 -3.42 -9.62 3.42
C VAL A 5 -2.17 -10.49 3.22
N ARG A 6 -1.84 -11.35 4.19
CA ARG A 6 -0.72 -12.30 4.05
C ARG A 6 -0.88 -13.19 2.82
N SER A 7 -2.06 -13.81 2.66
CA SER A 7 -2.35 -14.65 1.48
C SER A 7 -2.26 -13.89 0.16
N MET A 8 -2.60 -12.61 0.14
CA MET A 8 -2.46 -11.77 -1.06
C MET A 8 -0.99 -11.51 -1.38
N LEU A 9 -0.18 -11.20 -0.37
CA LEU A 9 1.26 -10.97 -0.52
C LEU A 9 2.00 -12.24 -0.99
N ASP A 10 1.63 -13.40 -0.47
CA ASP A 10 2.23 -14.68 -0.86
C ASP A 10 1.95 -15.05 -2.33
N GLY A 11 0.87 -14.52 -2.89
CA GLY A 11 0.49 -14.73 -4.30
C GLY A 11 1.10 -13.72 -5.28
N LEU A 12 1.85 -12.71 -4.80
CA LEU A 12 2.43 -11.69 -5.65
C LEU A 12 3.69 -12.20 -6.38
N PRO A 13 3.89 -11.83 -7.66
CA PRO A 13 5.15 -12.09 -8.33
C PRO A 13 6.29 -11.26 -7.71
N ALA A 14 7.53 -11.67 -7.93
CA ALA A 14 8.70 -11.12 -7.24
C ALA A 14 8.85 -9.60 -7.46
N GLU A 15 8.59 -9.14 -8.68
CA GLU A 15 8.63 -7.72 -9.06
C GLU A 15 7.59 -6.88 -8.31
N ALA A 16 6.39 -7.42 -8.08
CA ALA A 16 5.35 -6.76 -7.31
C ALA A 16 5.76 -6.64 -5.84
N GLY A 17 6.42 -7.67 -5.29
CA GLY A 17 6.97 -7.64 -3.94
C GLY A 17 8.03 -6.55 -3.74
N VAL A 18 8.94 -6.39 -4.71
CA VAL A 18 9.97 -5.32 -4.68
C VAL A 18 9.32 -3.94 -4.77
N ALA A 19 8.38 -3.75 -5.70
CA ALA A 19 7.63 -2.50 -5.84
C ALA A 19 6.84 -2.15 -4.58
N LEU A 20 6.20 -3.13 -3.95
CA LEU A 20 5.44 -2.93 -2.72
C LEU A 20 6.35 -2.59 -1.54
N GLN A 21 7.53 -3.22 -1.43
CA GLN A 21 8.52 -2.86 -0.41
C GLN A 21 8.97 -1.41 -0.55
N ALA A 22 9.26 -0.96 -1.78
CA ALA A 22 9.64 0.41 -2.04
C ALA A 22 8.52 1.40 -1.66
N PHE A 23 7.28 1.07 -1.99
CA PHE A 23 6.11 1.84 -1.56
C PHE A 23 5.99 1.90 -0.03
N MET A 24 6.07 0.76 0.66
CA MET A 24 6.00 0.68 2.12
C MET A 24 7.08 1.52 2.81
N ALA A 25 8.31 1.49 2.28
CA ALA A 25 9.42 2.28 2.84
C ALA A 25 9.16 3.80 2.72
N ALA A 26 8.48 4.24 1.67
CA ALA A 26 8.16 5.65 1.44
C ALA A 26 6.92 6.11 2.22
N VAL A 27 5.83 5.32 2.19
CA VAL A 27 4.53 5.70 2.77
C VAL A 27 4.57 5.79 4.30
N VAL A 28 5.43 5.00 4.97
CA VAL A 28 5.57 5.05 6.43
C VAL A 28 6.20 6.37 6.90
N PHE A 29 6.94 7.07 6.04
CA PHE A 29 7.56 8.35 6.39
C PHE A 29 6.54 9.50 6.39
N ASP A 30 5.72 9.59 5.33
CA ASP A 30 4.67 10.61 5.20
C ASP A 30 3.49 10.03 4.40
N PRO A 31 2.53 9.35 5.06
CA PRO A 31 1.44 8.68 4.36
C PRO A 31 0.45 9.67 3.73
N TRP A 32 0.32 10.87 4.30
CA TRP A 32 -0.59 11.90 3.79
C TRP A 32 -0.12 12.49 2.46
N SER A 33 1.19 12.48 2.19
CA SER A 33 1.73 12.87 0.88
C SER A 33 1.27 11.98 -0.28
N PHE A 34 0.88 10.74 0.01
CA PHE A 34 0.35 9.78 -0.96
C PHE A 34 -1.17 9.83 -1.08
N ALA A 35 -1.87 10.35 -0.06
CA ALA A 35 -3.33 10.32 0.00
C ALA A 35 -3.95 11.36 -0.94
N PRO A 36 -4.77 10.96 -1.94
CA PRO A 36 -5.50 11.91 -2.76
C PRO A 36 -6.45 12.77 -1.91
N ALA A 37 -6.66 14.03 -2.32
CA ALA A 37 -7.54 14.93 -1.58
C ALA A 37 -8.96 14.34 -1.42
N GLY A 38 -9.47 14.31 -0.19
CA GLY A 38 -10.80 13.78 0.12
C GLY A 38 -10.90 12.27 0.29
N SER A 39 -9.79 11.53 0.18
CA SER A 39 -9.76 10.06 0.42
C SER A 39 -9.97 9.65 1.88
N GLY A 40 -9.98 10.62 2.81
CA GLY A 40 -10.03 10.34 4.24
C GLY A 40 -8.76 9.64 4.71
N ASN A 41 -8.87 8.80 5.73
CA ASN A 41 -7.74 8.06 6.28
C ASN A 41 -7.50 6.70 5.61
N MET A 42 -8.22 6.37 4.53
CA MET A 42 -8.06 5.09 3.83
C MET A 42 -7.88 5.29 2.31
N PRO A 43 -6.79 5.94 1.88
CA PRO A 43 -6.51 6.13 0.46
C PRO A 43 -6.22 4.82 -0.27
N THR A 44 -6.57 4.81 -1.55
CA THR A 44 -6.10 3.83 -2.55
C THR A 44 -5.24 4.58 -3.55
N VAL A 45 -4.03 4.09 -3.79
CA VAL A 45 -3.04 4.72 -4.67
C VAL A 45 -2.38 3.71 -5.59
N GLU A 46 -1.86 4.20 -6.72
CA GLU A 46 -1.02 3.41 -7.60
C GLU A 46 0.39 3.24 -7.01
N PHE A 47 0.99 2.07 -7.23
CA PHE A 47 2.38 1.80 -6.89
C PHE A 47 3.07 0.96 -7.97
N GLY A 48 4.40 0.89 -7.89
CA GLY A 48 5.23 0.21 -8.87
C GLY A 48 5.51 1.03 -10.13
N PRO A 49 6.43 0.57 -10.99
CA PRO A 49 6.81 1.29 -12.21
C PRO A 49 5.60 1.49 -13.12
N GLY A 50 5.26 2.74 -13.44
CA GLY A 50 4.15 3.01 -14.37
C GLY A 50 2.73 2.68 -13.86
N GLY A 51 2.54 2.51 -12.54
CA GLY A 51 1.21 2.32 -11.95
C GLY A 51 0.66 0.89 -12.06
N GLN A 52 1.55 -0.10 -12.08
CA GLN A 52 1.21 -1.51 -12.29
C GLN A 52 0.52 -2.20 -11.10
N GLY A 53 0.40 -1.52 -9.97
CA GLY A 53 -0.34 -2.02 -8.81
C GLY A 53 -1.20 -0.96 -8.15
N LEU A 54 -2.21 -1.40 -7.41
CA LEU A 54 -2.98 -0.57 -6.49
C LEU A 54 -2.78 -1.05 -5.06
N VAL A 55 -2.62 -0.12 -4.14
CA VAL A 55 -2.54 -0.40 -2.71
C VAL A 55 -3.53 0.48 -1.97
N THR A 56 -4.34 -0.14 -1.11
CA THR A 56 -5.18 0.54 -0.15
C THR A 56 -4.57 0.39 1.23
N PHE A 57 -4.46 1.49 1.95
CA PHE A 57 -3.90 1.50 3.30
C PHE A 57 -4.70 2.43 4.21
N LEU A 58 -4.75 2.08 5.49
CA LEU A 58 -5.34 2.86 6.56
C LEU A 58 -4.24 3.64 7.28
N ILE A 59 -4.41 4.95 7.40
CA ILE A 59 -3.57 5.85 8.17
C ILE A 59 -4.15 5.97 9.59
N ARG A 60 -3.35 5.64 10.60
CA ARG A 60 -3.68 5.85 12.01
C ARG A 60 -2.68 6.83 12.61
N ASP A 61 -3.05 8.11 12.54
CA ASP A 61 -2.17 9.21 12.91
C ASP A 61 -1.78 9.18 14.40
N ASP A 62 -2.74 8.86 15.27
CA ASP A 62 -2.54 8.76 16.72
C ASP A 62 -1.52 7.67 17.09
N GLU A 63 -1.47 6.59 16.31
CA GLU A 63 -0.59 5.43 16.52
C GLU A 63 0.71 5.55 15.70
N ARG A 64 0.80 6.53 14.78
CA ARG A 64 1.82 6.63 13.74
C ARG A 64 1.98 5.33 12.94
N GLU A 65 0.84 4.71 12.63
CA GLU A 65 0.80 3.44 11.93
C GLU A 65 0.15 3.58 10.54
N VAL A 66 0.67 2.79 9.60
CA VAL A 66 0.08 2.58 8.29
C VAL A 66 -0.22 1.09 8.15
N LEU A 67 -1.47 0.77 7.86
CA LEU A 67 -1.94 -0.61 7.73
C LEU A 67 -2.38 -0.85 6.29
N ILE A 68 -1.65 -1.69 5.56
CA ILE A 68 -2.10 -2.15 4.25
C ILE A 68 -3.33 -3.04 4.43
N THR A 69 -4.41 -2.68 3.74
CA THR A 69 -5.69 -3.39 3.78
C THR A 69 -5.95 -4.16 2.48
N GLN A 70 -5.38 -3.71 1.36
CA GLN A 70 -5.54 -4.36 0.06
C GLN A 70 -4.32 -4.12 -0.83
N VAL A 71 -3.93 -5.13 -1.61
CA VAL A 71 -2.92 -5.02 -2.67
C VAL A 71 -3.45 -5.69 -3.93
N LEU A 72 -3.35 -5.01 -5.07
CA LEU A 72 -3.65 -5.53 -6.40
C LEU A 72 -2.45 -5.31 -7.30
N TRP A 73 -2.19 -6.28 -8.19
CA TRP A 73 -1.11 -6.22 -9.18
C TRP A 73 -1.67 -6.58 -10.56
N PHE A 74 -1.35 -5.77 -11.57
CA PHE A 74 -1.87 -5.90 -12.93
C PHE A 74 -0.83 -6.28 -13.98
N GLY A 75 0.47 -6.11 -13.68
CA GLY A 75 1.57 -6.51 -14.56
C GLY A 75 2.48 -5.38 -15.02
#